data_AF-J9FV17-F1
#
_entry.id   AF-J9FV17-F1
#
_cell.length_a   1.000
_cell.length_b   1.000
_cell.length_c   1.000
_cell.angle_alpha   90.00
_cell.angle_beta   90.00
_cell.angle_gamma   90.00
#
_symmetry.space_group_name_H-M   'P 1'
#
loop_
_entity.id
_entity.type
_entity.pdbx_description
1 polymer ?
#
loop_
_entity_poly.entity_id
_entity_poly.type
_entity_poly.pdbx_seq_one_letter_code
_entity_poly.pdbx_strand_id
1 'polypeptide(L)' 'ISSTTPIAQGLLGKKVGDVVEVKIPQGLIHLEILKISVEG' A
#
# COMPACT_ATOMS: atom_id res chain seq x y z
N ILE A 1 2.94 21.90 7.93
CA ILE A 1 3.12 20.51 7.46
C ILE A 1 2.74 19.62 8.63
N SER A 2 1.45 19.31 8.77
CA SER A 2 0.94 18.52 9.90
C SER A 2 0.96 17.04 9.52
N SER A 3 2.00 16.35 9.96
CA SER A 3 2.14 14.89 9.89
C SER A 3 1.28 14.19 10.95
N THR A 4 -0.03 14.48 10.97
CA THR A 4 -0.99 13.92 11.94
C THR A 4 -2.30 13.48 11.29
N THR A 5 -2.38 13.44 9.95
CA THR A 5 -3.53 12.79 9.31
C THR A 5 -3.33 11.27 9.40
N PRO A 6 -4.33 10.49 9.82
CA PRO A 6 -4.24 9.02 9.92
C PRO A 6 -3.80 8.36 8.61
N ILE A 7 -4.12 8.99 7.48
CA ILE A 7 -3.71 8.60 6.13
C ILE A 7 -2.19 8.73 5.95
N ALA A 8 -1.58 9.83 6.39
CA ALA A 8 -0.13 10.00 6.29
C ALA A 8 0.62 8.96 7.15
N GLN A 9 0.06 8.55 8.29
CA GLN A 9 0.59 7.45 9.11
C GLN A 9 0.36 6.08 8.49
N GLY A 10 -0.76 5.84 7.81
CA GLY A 10 -1.02 4.59 7.06
C GLY A 10 -0.13 4.42 5.83
N LEU A 11 0.34 5.53 5.24
CA LEU A 11 1.32 5.54 4.15
C LEU A 11 2.78 5.56 4.63
N LEU A 12 3.03 5.82 5.92
CA LEU A 12 4.34 5.70 6.56
C LEU A 12 4.70 4.22 6.74
N GLY A 13 5.00 3.55 5.63
CA GLY A 13 5.48 2.16 5.64
C GLY A 13 5.34 1.41 4.32
N LYS A 14 4.51 1.91 3.39
CA LYS A 14 4.32 1.31 2.07
C LYS A 14 4.49 2.35 0.98
N LYS A 15 5.33 2.04 0.00
CA LYS A 15 5.68 2.93 -1.12
C LYS A 15 5.14 2.36 -2.43
N VAL A 16 4.91 3.24 -3.40
CA VAL A 16 4.77 2.84 -4.81
C VAL A 16 6.03 2.05 -5.19
N GLY A 17 5.84 0.88 -5.79
CA GLY A 17 6.90 -0.10 -6.09
C GLY A 17 7.15 -1.17 -5.02
N ASP A 18 6.42 -1.16 -3.90
CA ASP A 18 6.42 -2.30 -2.96
C ASP A 18 5.67 -3.48 -3.60
N VAL A 19 6.19 -4.70 -3.41
CA VAL A 19 5.60 -5.94 -3.91
C VAL A 19 5.00 -6.69 -2.73
N VAL A 20 3.69 -6.89 -2.76
CA VAL A 20 2.95 -7.62 -1.73
C VAL A 20 2.61 -9.02 -2.21
N GLU A 21 2.78 -10.02 -1.35
CA GLU A 21 2.35 -11.38 -1.61
C GLU A 21 0.92 -11.57 -1.09
N VAL A 22 0.02 -12.02 -1.98
CA VAL A 22 -1.38 -12.30 -1.66
C VAL A 22 -1.64 -13.79 -1.82
N LYS A 23 -2.16 -14.42 -0.77
CA LYS A 23 -2.56 -15.81 -0.78
C LYS A 23 -3.99 -15.94 -1.30
N ILE A 24 -4.15 -16.69 -2.39
CA ILE A 24 -5.45 -17.06 -2.96
C ILE A 24 -5.64 -18.58 -2.83
N PRO A 25 -6.86 -19.12 -2.97
CA PRO A 25 -7.11 -20.56 -2.87
C PRO A 25 -6.28 -21.40 -3.87
N GLN A 26 -5.87 -20.80 -4.98
CA GLN A 26 -5.13 -21.44 -6.06
C GLN A 26 -3.60 -21.28 -5.96
N GLY A 27 -3.08 -20.58 -4.94
CA GLY A 27 -1.64 -20.33 -4.78
C GLY A 27 -1.29 -18.97 -4.17
N LEU A 28 -0.02 -18.56 -4.34
CA LEU A 28 0.48 -17.25 -3.95
C LEU A 28 0.64 -16.40 -5.22
N ILE A 29 0.20 -15.14 -5.17
CA ILE A 29 0.43 -14.16 -6.25
C ILE A 29 1.16 -12.94 -5.70
N HIS A 30 2.06 -12.37 -6.49
CA HIS A 30 2.78 -11.13 -6.16
C HIS A 30 2.12 -9.96 -6.88
N LEU A 31 1.74 -8.93 -6.13
CA LEU A 31 1.12 -7.71 -6.65
C LEU A 31 2.04 -6.52 -6.36
N GLU A 32 2.31 -5.71 -7.38
CA GLU A 32 3.09 -4.49 -7.24
C GLU A 32 2.17 -3.28 -7.02
N ILE A 33 2.52 -2.45 -6.04
CA ILE A 33 1.80 -1.20 -5.78
C ILE A 33 2.18 -0.18 -6.87
N LEU A 34 1.40 -0.10 -7.95
CA LEU A 34 1.66 0.84 -9.05
C LEU A 34 1.30 2.28 -8.70
N LYS A 35 0.27 2.50 -7.89
CA LYS A 35 -0.17 3.85 -7.50
C LYS A 35 -0.90 3.82 -6.17
N ILE A 36 -0.55 4.77 -5.30
CA ILE A 36 -1.27 5.06 -4.06
C ILE A 36 -2.03 6.36 -4.31
N SER A 37 -3.35 6.30 -4.31
CA SER A 37 -4.22 7.47 -4.38
C SER A 37 -4.98 7.59 -3.06
N VAL A 38 -5.04 8.80 -2.53
CA VAL A 38 -5.92 9.14 -1.42
C VAL A 38 -6.96 10.10 -1.97
N GLU A 39 -8.22 9.69 -2.02
CA GLU A 39 -9.34 10.61 -2.20
C GLU A 39 -9.80 11.07 -0.82
N GLY A 40 -9.98 12.38 -0.67
CA GLY A 40 -10.44 13.04 0.55
C GLY A 40 -11.55 14.01 0.24
#